data_AF-A0A2V8HBK8-F1
#
_entry.id   AF-A0A2V8HBK8-F1
#
_cell.length_a   1.000
_cell.length_b   1.000
_cell.length_c   1.000
_cell.angle_alpha   90.00
_cell.angle_beta   90.00
_cell.angle_gamma   90.00
#
_symmetry.space_group_name_H-M   'P 1'
#
loop_
_entity.id
_entity.type
_entity.pdbx_description
1 polymer ?
#
loop_
_entity_poly.entity_id
_entity_poly.type
_entity_poly.pdbx_seq_one_letter_code
_entity_poly.pdbx_strand_id
1 'polypeptide(L)'
;MKTAPVDSTIPTATTLFEVRPAEGKLMADQTPKTLETILLVEDEPAVRQLFAHALTRAGYRVYEARNGEEAIKVFDQHGDTIDMLLTDMRMPYMGGAELAHHLRERRSSLKLLCISRSRATSC
;
A
#
# COMPACT_ATOMS: atom_id res chain seq x y z
N MET A 1 -16.93 3.96 52.98
CA MET A 1 -15.60 3.47 52.52
C MET A 1 -15.76 3.15 51.02
N LYS A 2 -15.40 4.08 50.11
CA LYS A 2 -14.20 4.04 49.23
C LYS A 2 -14.12 2.69 48.48
N THR A 3 -14.16 2.56 47.15
CA THR A 3 -13.59 3.37 46.06
C THR A 3 -14.23 3.00 44.71
N ALA A 4 -14.09 3.93 43.76
CA ALA A 4 -14.48 3.88 42.35
C ALA A 4 -13.49 3.02 41.49
N PRO A 5 -13.58 3.05 40.14
CA PRO A 5 -13.52 1.88 39.25
C PRO A 5 -12.10 1.43 38.90
N VAL A 6 -12.00 0.20 38.38
CA VAL A 6 -10.75 -0.35 37.83
C VAL A 6 -10.60 0.13 36.38
N ASP A 7 -10.02 1.31 36.21
CA ASP A 7 -9.33 1.71 34.97
C ASP A 7 -7.89 1.23 35.10
N SER A 8 -7.52 0.22 34.31
CA SER A 8 -6.17 -0.32 34.25
C SER A 8 -5.49 0.13 32.97
N THR A 9 -5.05 1.39 32.97
CA THR A 9 -3.84 1.78 32.26
C THR A 9 -2.66 1.03 32.86
N ILE A 10 -1.82 0.34 32.07
CA ILE A 10 -0.34 0.40 32.17
C ILE A 10 0.27 0.20 30.75
N PRO A 11 1.35 0.94 30.42
CA PRO A 11 1.84 1.21 29.07
C PRO A 11 3.01 0.31 28.69
N THR A 12 3.42 0.28 27.41
CA THR A 12 4.79 -0.11 27.07
C THR A 12 5.25 0.61 25.79
N ALA A 13 5.96 1.71 26.03
CA ALA A 13 7.22 2.09 25.40
C ALA A 13 7.45 1.77 23.90
N THR A 14 7.63 2.86 23.16
CA THR A 14 8.87 3.10 22.40
C THR A 14 9.12 2.23 21.16
N THR A 15 8.84 2.82 20.00
CA THR A 15 9.91 3.25 19.10
C THR A 15 9.43 4.48 18.33
N LEU A 16 10.03 5.63 18.68
CA LEU A 16 9.92 6.86 17.92
C LEU A 16 10.52 6.63 16.53
N PHE A 17 9.70 6.65 15.49
CA PHE A 17 10.17 7.14 14.21
C PHE A 17 9.89 8.64 14.21
N GLU A 18 10.95 9.43 14.42
CA GLU A 18 10.91 10.85 14.14
C GLU A 18 10.56 11.04 12.67
N VAL A 19 9.30 11.40 12.42
CA VAL A 19 8.86 11.92 11.14
C VAL A 19 9.51 13.29 11.02
N ARG A 20 10.62 13.38 10.27
CA ARG A 20 11.23 14.68 9.97
C ARG A 20 10.17 15.53 9.26
N PRO A 21 9.82 16.73 9.78
CA PRO A 21 8.96 17.62 9.02
C PRO A 21 9.71 17.98 7.74
N ALA A 22 9.08 17.74 6.60
CA ALA A 22 9.59 18.16 5.31
C ALA A 22 9.49 19.70 5.24
N GLU A 23 10.49 20.39 5.79
CA GLU A 23 10.65 21.82 5.62
C GLU A 23 11.13 22.11 4.19
N GLY A 24 10.30 22.80 3.41
CA GLY A 24 10.78 23.61 2.29
C GLY A 24 10.24 23.27 0.89
N LYS A 25 8.96 23.57 0.63
CA LYS A 25 8.61 24.46 -0.49
C LYS A 25 7.25 25.11 -0.24
N LEU A 26 7.25 26.36 0.21
CA LEU A 26 6.06 27.20 0.19
C LEU A 26 5.66 27.48 -1.27
N MET A 27 4.34 27.43 -1.49
CA MET A 27 3.59 27.83 -2.68
C MET A 27 3.50 26.81 -3.83
N ALA A 28 2.46 25.97 -3.80
CA ALA A 28 1.34 26.04 -4.75
C ALA A 28 0.31 24.93 -4.45
N ASP A 29 -0.95 25.33 -4.42
CA ASP A 29 -2.17 24.52 -4.44
C ASP A 29 -2.52 23.68 -3.19
N GLN A 30 -3.26 24.31 -2.27
CA GLN A 30 -3.98 23.63 -1.19
C GLN A 30 -5.35 23.15 -1.71
N THR A 31 -5.35 22.35 -2.77
CA THR A 31 -6.47 21.44 -3.00
C THR A 31 -6.20 20.23 -2.10
N PRO A 32 -7.15 19.73 -1.27
CA PRO A 32 -6.92 18.49 -0.55
C PRO A 32 -6.66 17.43 -1.60
N LYS A 33 -5.38 17.06 -1.76
CA LYS A 33 -4.96 16.02 -2.70
C LYS A 33 -5.72 14.79 -2.24
N THR A 34 -6.73 14.40 -3.00
CA THR A 34 -7.49 13.18 -2.74
C THR A 34 -6.45 12.09 -2.55
N LEU A 35 -6.44 11.45 -1.37
CA LEU A 35 -5.42 10.47 -1.02
C LEU A 35 -5.28 9.47 -2.17
N GLU A 36 -4.03 9.25 -2.62
CA GLU A 36 -3.74 8.51 -3.86
C GLU A 36 -4.38 7.10 -3.80
N THR A 37 -4.85 6.59 -4.95
CA THR A 37 -5.48 5.26 -5.02
C THR A 37 -4.45 4.21 -5.42
N ILE A 38 -4.37 3.13 -4.65
CA ILE A 38 -3.38 2.06 -4.81
C ILE A 38 -4.10 0.77 -5.22
N LEU A 39 -3.63 0.15 -6.29
CA LEU A 39 -3.94 -1.23 -6.63
C LEU A 39 -2.91 -2.14 -5.96
N LEU A 40 -3.33 -2.88 -4.94
CA LEU A 40 -2.53 -3.85 -4.21
C LEU A 40 -2.74 -5.25 -4.79
N VAL A 41 -1.66 -5.90 -5.23
CA VAL A 41 -1.66 -7.24 -5.80
C VAL A 41 -0.73 -8.14 -5.01
N GLU A 42 -1.31 -9.10 -4.29
CA GLU A 42 -0.60 -10.00 -3.39
C GLU A 42 -1.36 -11.33 -3.30
N ASP A 43 -0.68 -12.45 -3.54
CA ASP A 43 -1.29 -13.77 -3.60
C ASP A 43 -1.52 -14.36 -2.21
N GLU A 44 -0.66 -14.05 -1.24
CA GLU A 44 -0.83 -14.53 0.13
C GLU A 44 -1.89 -13.69 0.88
N PRO A 45 -3.03 -14.29 1.28
CA PRO A 45 -4.16 -13.52 1.82
C PRO A 45 -3.84 -12.77 3.12
N ALA A 46 -3.01 -13.34 3.99
CA ALA A 46 -2.59 -12.71 5.25
C ALA A 46 -1.74 -11.45 4.99
N VAL A 47 -0.83 -11.53 4.01
CA VAL A 47 0.06 -10.43 3.62
C VAL A 47 -0.75 -9.34 2.92
N ARG A 48 -1.68 -9.72 2.04
CA ARG A 48 -2.58 -8.78 1.36
C ARG A 48 -3.40 -7.99 2.36
N GLN A 49 -4.03 -8.66 3.33
CA GLN A 49 -4.82 -8.01 4.38
C GLN A 49 -3.97 -7.06 5.23
N LEU A 50 -2.74 -7.46 5.58
CA LEU A 50 -1.80 -6.61 6.32
C LEU A 50 -1.50 -5.32 5.55
N PHE A 51 -1.14 -5.42 4.26
CA PHE A 51 -0.85 -4.25 3.44
C PHE A 51 -2.09 -3.39 3.22
N ALA A 52 -3.25 -3.98 2.89
CA ALA A 52 -4.50 -3.25 2.71
C ALA A 52 -4.86 -2.45 3.96
N HIS A 53 -4.75 -3.07 5.13
CA HIS A 53 -5.02 -2.41 6.40
C HIS A 53 -4.03 -1.27 6.69
N ALA A 54 -2.72 -1.51 6.47
CA ALA A 54 -1.69 -0.49 6.69
C ALA A 54 -1.86 0.72 5.75
N LEU A 55 -2.11 0.49 4.46
CA LEU A 55 -2.30 1.54 3.46
C LEU A 55 -3.59 2.33 3.71
N THR A 56 -4.69 1.64 4.03
CA THR A 56 -5.96 2.30 4.36
C THR A 56 -5.81 3.18 5.61
N ARG A 57 -5.09 2.70 6.65
CA ARG A 57 -4.79 3.51 7.85
C ARG A 57 -3.91 4.71 7.57
N ALA A 58 -3.03 4.63 6.57
CA ALA A 58 -2.24 5.75 6.09
C ALA A 58 -3.06 6.75 5.23
N GLY A 59 -4.34 6.46 4.97
CA GLY A 59 -5.28 7.32 4.27
C GLY A 59 -5.50 6.96 2.80
N TYR A 60 -4.76 6.01 2.23
CA TYR A 60 -4.92 5.65 0.83
C TYR A 60 -6.23 4.92 0.56
N ARG A 61 -6.77 5.07 -0.65
CA ARG A 61 -7.81 4.17 -1.16
C ARG A 61 -7.13 2.93 -1.74
N VAL A 62 -7.57 1.74 -1.34
CA VAL A 62 -6.93 0.49 -1.76
C VAL A 62 -7.94 -0.35 -2.54
N TYR A 63 -7.58 -0.72 -3.76
CA TYR A 63 -8.20 -1.83 -4.46
C TYR A 63 -7.30 -3.05 -4.33
N GLU A 64 -7.88 -4.18 -3.93
CA GLU A 64 -7.16 -5.43 -3.69
C GLU A 64 -7.36 -6.40 -4.85
N ALA A 65 -6.30 -7.13 -5.21
CA ALA A 65 -6.34 -8.24 -6.14
C ALA A 65 -5.43 -9.38 -5.64
N ARG A 66 -5.85 -10.63 -5.86
CA ARG A 66 -5.09 -11.82 -5.42
C ARG A 66 -4.08 -12.32 -6.44
N ASN A 67 -4.14 -11.84 -7.67
CA ASN A 67 -3.26 -12.23 -8.77
C ASN A 67 -3.35 -11.21 -9.92
N GLY A 68 -2.49 -11.36 -10.93
CA GLY A 68 -2.45 -10.48 -12.09
C GLY A 68 -3.74 -10.41 -12.90
N GLU A 69 -4.48 -11.52 -13.05
CA GLU A 69 -5.75 -11.52 -13.80
C GLU A 69 -6.83 -10.69 -13.11
N GLU A 70 -6.96 -10.82 -11.79
CA GLU A 70 -7.87 -10.00 -10.99
C GLU A 70 -7.43 -8.54 -11.00
N ALA A 71 -6.12 -8.28 -10.94
CA ALA A 71 -5.57 -6.93 -11.00
C ALA A 71 -5.92 -6.24 -12.33
N ILE A 72 -5.85 -6.95 -13.46
CA ILE A 72 -6.28 -6.43 -14.76
C ILE A 72 -7.78 -6.10 -14.75
N LYS A 73 -8.64 -6.98 -14.21
CA LYS A 73 -10.08 -6.73 -14.14
C LYS A 73 -10.40 -5.49 -13.31
N VAL A 74 -9.73 -5.33 -12.16
CA VAL A 74 -9.87 -4.15 -11.30
C VAL A 74 -9.37 -2.90 -12.02
N PHE A 75 -8.24 -2.98 -12.70
CA PHE A 75 -7.70 -1.88 -13.48
C PHE A 75 -8.60 -1.50 -14.66
N ASP A 76 -9.29 -2.45 -15.28
CA ASP A 76 -10.20 -2.18 -16.39
C ASP A 76 -11.48 -1.46 -15.92
N GLN A 77 -11.84 -1.64 -14.65
CA GLN A 77 -12.99 -0.96 -14.04
C GLN A 77 -12.63 0.39 -13.43
N HIS A 78 -11.42 0.54 -12.91
CA HIS A 78 -11.02 1.67 -12.06
C HIS A 78 -9.72 2.36 -12.49
N GLY A 79 -9.14 2.01 -13.64
CA GLY A 79 -7.80 2.38 -14.07
C GLY A 79 -7.52 3.87 -14.13
N ASP A 80 -8.54 4.69 -14.40
CA ASP A 80 -8.43 6.16 -14.41
C ASP A 80 -8.20 6.73 -13.00
N THR A 81 -8.69 6.03 -11.97
CA THR A 81 -8.56 6.45 -10.57
C THR A 81 -7.30 5.91 -9.89
N ILE A 82 -6.69 4.85 -10.43
CA ILE A 82 -5.53 4.19 -9.82
C ILE A 82 -4.26 4.98 -10.12
N ASP A 83 -3.60 5.48 -9.08
CA ASP A 83 -2.37 6.27 -9.17
C ASP A 83 -1.10 5.41 -9.05
N MET A 84 -1.19 4.28 -8.36
CA MET A 84 -0.06 3.40 -8.09
C MET A 84 -0.44 1.92 -8.09
N LEU A 85 0.41 1.08 -8.67
CA LEU A 85 0.41 -0.38 -8.49
C LEU A 85 1.43 -0.76 -7.41
N LEU A 86 0.99 -1.56 -6.45
CA LEU A 86 1.83 -2.26 -5.47
C LEU A 86 1.71 -3.77 -5.71
N THR A 87 2.78 -4.46 -6.11
CA THR A 87 2.73 -5.89 -6.45
C THR A 87 3.95 -6.65 -5.90
N ASP A 88 3.77 -7.91 -5.47
CA ASP A 88 4.90 -8.83 -5.30
C ASP A 88 5.42 -9.25 -6.69
N MET A 89 6.75 -9.34 -6.83
CA MET A 89 7.40 -9.82 -8.06
C MET A 89 7.21 -11.32 -8.27
N ARG A 90 7.03 -12.09 -7.18
CA ARG A 90 6.92 -13.55 -7.24
C ARG A 90 5.46 -13.99 -7.05
N MET A 91 4.67 -13.89 -8.12
CA MET A 91 3.32 -14.45 -8.20
C MET A 91 3.27 -15.63 -9.18
N PRO A 92 2.45 -16.67 -8.91
CA PRO A 92 2.17 -17.72 -9.88
C PRO A 92 1.31 -17.21 -11.05
N TYR A 93 1.42 -17.88 -12.20
CA TYR A 93 0.70 -17.61 -13.46
C TYR A 93 1.09 -16.33 -14.19
N MET A 94 0.91 -15.16 -13.57
CA MET A 94 1.29 -13.86 -14.12
C MET A 94 2.17 -13.13 -13.10
N GLY A 95 3.45 -12.96 -13.43
CA GLY A 95 4.41 -12.32 -12.54
C GLY A 95 4.15 -10.81 -12.43
N GLY A 96 4.59 -10.20 -11.33
CA GLY A 96 4.45 -8.75 -11.11
C GLY A 96 5.08 -7.89 -12.22
N ALA A 97 6.13 -8.40 -12.89
CA ALA A 97 6.78 -7.75 -14.03
C ALA A 97 5.90 -7.72 -15.29
N GLU A 98 5.22 -8.83 -15.59
CA GLU A 98 4.31 -8.94 -16.75
C GLU A 98 3.07 -8.07 -16.53
N LEU A 99 2.52 -8.08 -15.30
CA LEU A 99 1.43 -7.19 -14.91
C LEU A 99 1.82 -5.72 -15.05
N ALA A 100 2.99 -5.34 -14.53
CA ALA A 100 3.50 -3.99 -14.63
C ALA A 100 3.67 -3.53 -16.08
N HIS A 101 4.11 -4.42 -16.98
CA HIS A 101 4.20 -4.15 -18.40
C HIS A 101 2.82 -3.89 -19.01
N HIS A 102 1.87 -4.81 -18.81
CA HIS A 102 0.50 -4.67 -19.31
C HIS A 102 -0.20 -3.39 -18.84
N LEU A 103 -0.04 -3.02 -17.57
CA LEU A 103 -0.68 -1.82 -17.03
C LEU A 103 0.00 -0.54 -17.52
N ARG A 104 1.33 -0.56 -17.75
CA ARG A 104 2.05 0.59 -18.32
C ARG A 104 1.71 0.86 -19.78
N GLU A 105 1.41 -0.16 -20.56
CA GLU A 105 0.91 0.01 -21.94
C GLU A 105 -0.42 0.76 -21.97
N ARG A 106 -1.29 0.50 -20.98
CA ARG A 106 -2.59 1.18 -20.85
C ARG A 106 -2.44 2.58 -20.23
N ARG A 107 -1.56 2.75 -19.26
CA ARG A 107 -1.32 4.03 -18.57
C ARG A 107 0.17 4.21 -18.25
N SER A 108 0.86 4.96 -19.09
CA SER A 108 2.29 5.25 -18.93
C SER A 108 2.63 6.06 -17.68
N SER A 109 1.67 6.83 -17.15
CA SER A 109 1.81 7.64 -15.93
C SER A 109 1.64 6.85 -14.62
N LEU A 110 1.31 5.56 -14.69
CA LEU A 110 1.10 4.72 -13.52
C LEU A 110 2.42 4.55 -12.73
N LYS A 111 2.38 4.90 -11.43
CA LYS A 111 3.51 4.63 -10.53
C LYS A 111 3.55 3.14 -10.20
N LEU A 112 4.74 2.57 -10.14
CA LEU A 112 4.93 1.14 -9.86
C LEU A 112 5.84 0.97 -8.65
N LEU A 113 5.39 0.23 -7.65
CA LEU A 113 6.19 -0.24 -6.53
C LEU A 113 6.12 -1.76 -6.49
N CYS A 114 7.26 -2.41 -6.70
CA CYS A 114 7.36 -3.86 -6.64
C CYS A 114 8.04 -4.28 -5.34
N ILE A 115 7.41 -5.18 -4.60
CA ILE A 115 7.99 -5.80 -3.42
C ILE A 115 8.61 -7.13 -3.86
N SER A 116 9.84 -7.40 -3.44
CA SER A 116 10.49 -8.69 -3.67
C SER A 116 11.02 -9.20 -2.36
N ARG A 117 10.65 -10.43 -2.00
CA ARG A 117 11.26 -11.14 -0.88
C ARG A 117 12.65 -11.63 -1.28
N SER A 118 13.69 -10.86 -0.96
CA SER A 118 15.06 -11.39 -0.98
C SER A 118 15.28 -12.26 0.26
N ARG A 119 15.73 -13.50 0.06
CA ARG A 119 16.32 -14.27 1.16
C ARG A 119 17.71 -13.68 1.39
N ALA A 120 17.94 -13.08 2.55
CA ALA A 120 19.30 -12.92 3.07
C ALA A 120 19.81 -14.32 3.45
N THR A 121 20.25 -15.10 2.46
CA THR A 121 21.09 -16.26 2.72
C THR A 121 22.47 -15.74 3.13
N SER A 122 22.86 -16.13 4.34
CA SER A 122 24.15 -15.88 4.98
C SER A 122 25.34 -16.03 4.02
N CYS A 123 26.31 -15.12 4.18
CA CYS A 123 27.71 -15.35 3.83
C CYS A 123 28.27 -16.49 4.69
#